data_AF-A0A3B1E7D6-F1
#
_entry.id   AF-A0A3B1E7D6-F1
#
_cell.length_a   1.000
_cell.length_b   1.000
_cell.length_c   1.000
_cell.angle_alpha   90.00
_cell.angle_beta   90.00
_cell.angle_gamma   90.00
#
_symmetry.space_group_name_H-M   'P 1'
#
loop_
_entity.id
_entity.type
_entity.pdbx_description
1 polymer ?
#
loop_
_entity_poly.entity_id
_entity_poly.type
_entity_poly.pdbx_seq_one_letter_code
_entity_poly.pdbx_strand_id
1 'polypeptide(L)' 'PFTDAEGEEMLLFHEFFDGDTGRGLGASHQTGWTALVASILAGLAESGQPREARER' A
#
# COMPACT_ATOMS: atom_id res chain seq x y z
N PRO A 1 17.97 3.94 1.48
CA PRO A 1 16.75 3.20 1.11
C PRO A 1 16.66 1.98 2.04
N PHE A 2 15.46 1.58 2.48
CA PHE A 2 15.28 0.35 3.26
C PHE A 2 15.17 -0.81 2.29
N THR A 3 16.07 -1.77 2.42
CA THR A 3 16.22 -2.90 1.51
C THR A 3 16.29 -4.17 2.35
N ASP A 4 15.62 -5.23 1.93
CA ASP A 4 15.69 -6.52 2.64
C ASP A 4 17.03 -7.24 2.40
N ALA A 5 17.17 -8.46 2.95
CA ALA A 5 18.41 -9.23 2.81
C ALA A 5 18.66 -9.69 1.37
N GLU A 6 17.59 -9.76 0.58
CA GLU A 6 17.55 -10.16 -0.81
C GLU A 6 17.81 -9.00 -1.79
N GLY A 7 17.80 -7.76 -1.29
CA GLY A 7 18.10 -6.56 -2.07
C GLY A 7 16.86 -5.87 -2.64
N GLU A 8 15.66 -6.27 -2.22
CA GLU A 8 14.40 -5.68 -2.66
C GLU A 8 14.07 -4.42 -1.86
N GLU A 9 13.58 -3.37 -2.54
CA GLU A 9 13.16 -2.15 -1.87
C GLU A 9 11.88 -2.38 -1.07
N MET A 10 11.96 -2.14 0.23
CA MET A 10 10.82 -2.30 1.13
C MET A 10 9.89 -1.10 1.01
N LEU A 11 8.62 -1.36 0.72
CA LEU A 11 7.59 -0.34 0.80
C LEU A 11 7.36 0.05 2.26
N LEU A 12 7.64 1.32 2.58
CA LEU A 12 7.44 1.86 3.92
C LEU A 12 6.01 2.40 4.08
N PHE A 13 5.43 2.14 5.25
CA PHE A 13 4.17 2.75 5.66
C PHE A 13 4.45 3.87 6.65
N HIS A 14 3.99 5.07 6.30
CA HIS A 14 4.16 6.27 7.09
C HIS A 14 2.87 6.60 7.85
N GLU A 15 3.00 7.39 8.91
CA GLU A 15 1.87 7.81 9.75
C GLU A 15 1.04 8.92 9.07
N PHE A 16 1.72 9.86 8.40
CA PHE A 16 1.11 10.97 7.68
C PHE A 16 1.77 11.16 6.31
N PHE A 17 1.10 11.86 5.41
CA PHE A 17 1.62 12.22 4.09
C PHE A 17 1.48 13.73 3.88
N ASP A 18 2.54 14.34 3.35
CA ASP A 18 2.53 15.71 2.89
C ASP A 18 1.52 15.87 1.73
N GLY A 19 0.60 16.83 1.85
CA GLY A 19 -0.50 16.98 0.90
C GLY A 19 -0.09 17.49 -0.48
N ASP A 20 1.03 18.21 -0.57
CA ASP A 20 1.51 18.80 -1.83
C ASP A 20 2.42 17.83 -2.60
N THR A 21 3.24 17.07 -1.87
CA THR A 21 4.29 16.22 -2.45
C THR A 21 4.04 14.73 -2.29
N GLY A 22 3.08 14.33 -1.45
CA GLY A 22 2.79 12.93 -1.12
C GLY A 22 3.88 12.25 -0.29
N ARG A 23 4.86 12.99 0.25
CA ARG A 23 5.97 12.40 1.01
C ARG A 23 5.49 11.91 2.37
N GLY A 24 5.90 10.69 2.72
CA GLY A 24 5.61 10.11 4.02
C GLY A 24 6.36 10.80 5.16
N LEU A 25 5.66 11.03 6.27
CA LEU A 25 6.13 11.71 7.48
C LEU A 25 5.77 10.89 8.73
N GLY A 26 6.49 11.12 9.83
CA GLY A 26 6.28 10.39 11.09
C GLY A 26 6.98 9.02 11.10
N ALA A 27 6.46 8.07 11.87
CA ALA A 27 7.05 6.74 11.97
C ALA A 27 6.87 5.95 10.66
N SER A 28 7.96 5.42 10.10
CA SER A 28 7.97 4.72 8.80
C SER A 28 7.87 3.18 8.89
N HIS A 29 7.77 2.63 10.11
CA HIS A 29 7.79 1.18 10.38
C HIS A 29 6.57 0.68 11.17
N GLN A 30 5.61 1.55 11.47
CA GLN A 30 4.40 1.13 12.17
C GLN A 30 3.30 0.88 11.14
N THR A 31 2.89 -0.37 10.96
CA THR A 31 1.68 -0.73 10.20
C THR A 31 0.45 -0.31 11.00
N GLY A 32 0.16 1.00 10.98
CA GLY A 32 -1.00 1.61 11.62
C GLY A 32 -2.22 1.63 10.71
N TRP A 33 -3.10 2.61 10.92
CA TRP A 33 -4.32 2.80 10.12
C TRP A 33 -4.03 2.96 8.62
N THR A 34 -2.82 3.38 8.22
CA THR A 34 -2.43 3.51 6.81
C THR A 34 -2.32 2.17 6.06
N ALA A 35 -2.21 1.05 6.78
CA ALA A 35 -2.30 -0.29 6.17
C ALA A 35 -3.68 -0.57 5.54
N LEU A 36 -4.74 0.14 5.96
CA LEU A 36 -6.09 -0.02 5.39
C LEU A 36 -6.17 0.32 3.89
N VAL A 37 -5.21 1.10 3.36
CA VAL A 37 -5.10 1.36 1.92
C VAL A 37 -4.95 0.05 1.13
N ALA A 38 -4.26 -0.96 1.67
CA ALA A 38 -4.13 -2.26 1.01
C ALA A 38 -5.50 -2.94 0.78
N SER A 39 -6.43 -2.83 1.74
CA SER A 39 -7.78 -3.37 1.60
C SER A 39 -8.59 -2.63 0.52
N ILE A 40 -8.41 -1.31 0.40
CA ILE A 40 -9.04 -0.53 -0.66
C ILE A 40 -8.49 -0.94 -2.03
N LEU A 41 -7.17 -1.06 -2.15
CA LEU A 41 -6.52 -1.49 -3.39
C LEU A 41 -6.95 -2.90 -3.80
N ALA A 42 -7.07 -3.83 -2.84
CA ALA A 42 -7.57 -5.18 -3.09
C ALA A 42 -9.00 -5.15 -3.65
N GLY A 43 -9.91 -4.40 -3.01
CA GLY A 43 -11.29 -4.26 -3.50
C GLY A 43 -11.37 -3.62 -4.89
N LEU A 44 -10.50 -2.64 -5.20
CA LEU A 44 -10.41 -2.06 -6.53
C LEU A 44 -9.91 -3.07 -7.57
N ALA A 45 -8.86 -3.84 -7.25
CA ALA A 45 -8.34 -4.87 -8.13
C ALA A 45 -9.41 -5.93 -8.47
N GLU A 46 -10.19 -6.34 -7.48
CA GLU A 46 -11.32 -7.25 -7.68
C GLU A 46 -12.45 -6.64 -8.52
N SER A 47 -12.72 -5.33 -8.34
CA SER A 47 -13.76 -4.63 -9.11
C SER A 47 -13.43 -4.48 -10.60
N GLY A 48 -12.14 -4.48 -10.94
CA GLY A 48 -11.65 -4.40 -12.32
C GLY A 48 -11.65 -5.74 -13.07
N GLN A 49 -11.93 -6.86 -12.40
CA GLN A 49 -12.00 -8.16 -13.06
C GLN A 49 -13.26 -8.25 -13.93
N PRO A 50 -13.15 -8.67 -15.21
CA PRO A 50 -14.32 -8.94 -16.05
C PRO A 50 -15.29 -9.87 -15.29
N ARG A 51 -16.58 -9.53 -15.23
CA ARG A 51 -17.59 -10.29 -14.46
C ARG A 51 -17.57 -11.79 -14.77
N GLU A 52 -17.19 -12.17 -15.99
CA GLU A 52 -17.06 -13.55 -16.45
C GLU A 52 -15.96 -14.38 -15.75
N ALA A 53 -14.95 -13.73 -15.16
CA ALA A 53 -13.88 -14.41 -14.42
C ALA A 53 -14.25 -14.73 -12.96
N ARG A 54 -15.29 -14.07 -12.42
CA ARG A 54 -15.75 -14.24 -11.03
C ARG A 54 -16.73 -15.40 -10.81
N GLU A 55 -17.27 -15.96 -11.89
CA GLU A 55 -18.32 -17.00 -11.86
C GLU A 55 -17.81 -18.41 -12.24
N ARG A 56 -16.50 -18.65 -12.19
CA ARG A 56 -15.88 -19.96 -12.44
C ARG A 56 -15.34 -20.60 -11.17
#